data_AF-A0A5D0V913-F1
#
_entry.id   AF-A0A5D0V913-F1
#
_cell.length_a   1.000
_cell.length_b   1.000
_cell.length_c   1.000
_cell.angle_alpha   90.00
_cell.angle_beta   90.00
_cell.angle_gamma   90.00
#
_symmetry.space_group_name_H-M   'P 1'
#
loop_
_entity.id
_entity.type
_entity.pdbx_description
1 polymer ?
#
loop_
_entity_poly.entity_id
_entity_poly.type
_entity_poly.pdbx_seq_one_letter_code
_entity_poly.pdbx_strand_id
1 'polypeptide(L)'
;LQQGHNDINNAMTKEAIEQAKERLAQALQDIKDLVKAKEDAKNDIDKRVQALIDEIDQNPNLTDKEKQALKDRINQILQQGHNGINNAMTKEEIEQAKAQLAQALQDIKDLVKAKEDAKQDVDKQVQALIDEIDQNPNLTDKEKQALK
;
A
#
# COMPACT_ATOMS: atom_id res chain seq x y z
N LEU A 1 -1.76 -4.54 -33.30
CA LEU A 1 -1.87 -5.81 -34.05
C LEU A 1 -2.67 -5.67 -35.34
N GLN A 2 -3.92 -5.17 -35.29
CA GLN A 2 -4.75 -4.96 -36.50
C GLN A 2 -4.08 -4.04 -37.54
N GLN A 3 -3.39 -3.00 -37.09
CA GLN A 3 -2.62 -2.12 -37.97
C GLN A 3 -1.46 -2.84 -38.68
N GLY A 4 -0.73 -3.74 -38.00
CA GLY A 4 0.33 -4.53 -38.64
C GLY A 4 -0.20 -5.48 -39.72
N HIS A 5 -1.39 -6.08 -39.52
CA HIS A 5 -2.04 -6.86 -40.57
C HIS A 5 -2.47 -6.00 -41.76
N ASN A 6 -3.01 -4.80 -41.50
CA ASN A 6 -3.38 -3.86 -42.57
C ASN A 6 -2.14 -3.38 -43.35
N ASP A 7 -1.03 -3.10 -42.67
CA ASP A 7 0.22 -2.69 -43.29
C ASP A 7 0.78 -3.79 -44.21
N ILE A 8 0.70 -5.06 -43.78
CA ILE A 8 1.09 -6.22 -44.63
C ILE A 8 0.17 -6.33 -45.85
N ASN A 9 -1.15 -6.23 -45.66
CA ASN A 9 -2.13 -6.37 -46.75
C ASN A 9 -1.99 -5.27 -47.81
N ASN A 10 -1.57 -4.07 -47.41
CA ASN A 10 -1.42 -2.91 -48.30
C ASN A 10 0.00 -2.80 -48.90
N ALA A 11 0.96 -3.62 -48.45
CA ALA A 11 2.33 -3.56 -48.92
C ALA A 11 2.45 -4.07 -50.36
N MET A 12 3.02 -3.25 -51.25
CA MET A 12 3.20 -3.58 -52.67
C MET A 12 4.61 -4.06 -53.01
N THR A 13 5.53 -4.10 -52.04
CA THR A 13 6.91 -4.55 -52.22
C THR A 13 7.31 -5.53 -51.14
N LYS A 14 8.28 -6.41 -51.45
CA LYS A 14 8.85 -7.34 -50.45
C LYS A 14 9.46 -6.59 -49.27
N GLU A 15 10.13 -5.47 -49.53
CA GLU A 15 10.72 -4.64 -48.49
C GLU A 15 9.67 -4.05 -47.54
N ALA A 16 8.55 -3.54 -48.08
CA ALA A 16 7.46 -3.02 -47.25
C ALA A 16 6.80 -4.13 -46.40
N ILE A 17 6.70 -5.36 -46.92
CA ILE A 17 6.21 -6.52 -46.16
C ILE A 17 7.16 -6.83 -44.99
N GLU A 18 8.48 -6.84 -45.20
CA GLU A 18 9.44 -7.12 -44.13
C GLU A 18 9.44 -6.02 -43.06
N GLN A 19 9.39 -4.75 -43.44
CA GLN A 19 9.24 -3.64 -42.48
C GLN A 19 7.95 -3.75 -41.66
N ALA A 20 6.82 -4.14 -42.28
CA ALA A 20 5.57 -4.33 -41.58
C ALA A 20 5.63 -5.51 -40.58
N LYS A 21 6.30 -6.60 -40.94
CA LYS A 21 6.56 -7.73 -40.04
C LYS A 21 7.42 -7.34 -38.85
N GLU A 22 8.51 -6.58 -39.07
CA GLU A 22 9.38 -6.11 -38.01
C GLU A 22 8.63 -5.23 -37.00
N ARG A 23 7.83 -4.27 -37.49
CA ARG A 23 6.98 -3.43 -36.62
C ARG A 23 5.97 -4.25 -35.82
N LEU A 24 5.35 -5.26 -36.45
CA LEU A 24 4.42 -6.16 -35.77
C LEU A 24 5.13 -7.00 -34.69
N ALA A 25 6.33 -7.51 -34.98
CA ALA A 25 7.13 -8.26 -34.03
C ALA A 25 7.53 -7.39 -32.83
N GLN A 26 7.94 -6.13 -33.05
CA GLN A 26 8.24 -5.20 -31.98
C GLN A 26 6.99 -4.93 -31.11
N ALA A 27 5.85 -4.62 -31.72
CA ALA A 27 4.62 -4.38 -30.99
C ALA A 27 4.17 -5.59 -30.15
N LEU A 28 4.38 -6.81 -30.66
CA LEU A 28 4.12 -8.05 -29.91
C LEU A 28 5.08 -8.20 -28.72
N GLN A 29 6.35 -7.81 -28.88
CA GLN A 29 7.33 -7.85 -27.81
C GLN A 29 6.99 -6.80 -26.72
N ASP A 30 6.62 -5.59 -27.12
CA ASP A 30 6.23 -4.53 -26.18
C ASP A 30 5.00 -4.94 -25.34
N ILE A 31 4.02 -5.62 -25.96
CA ILE A 31 2.86 -6.17 -25.25
C ILE A 31 3.29 -7.22 -24.22
N LYS A 32 4.18 -8.15 -24.60
CA LYS A 32 4.69 -9.19 -23.68
C LYS A 32 5.42 -8.57 -22.48
N ASP A 33 6.27 -7.58 -22.76
CA ASP A 33 7.02 -6.86 -21.74
C ASP A 33 6.11 -6.10 -20.79
N LEU A 34 5.04 -5.48 -21.31
CA LEU A 34 4.06 -4.78 -20.49
C LEU A 34 3.27 -5.76 -19.60
N VAL A 35 2.84 -6.90 -20.14
CA VAL A 35 2.14 -7.94 -19.36
C VAL A 35 3.02 -8.43 -18.21
N LYS A 36 4.29 -8.73 -18.50
CA LYS A 36 5.25 -9.14 -17.46
C LYS A 36 5.45 -8.05 -16.41
N ALA A 37 5.59 -6.79 -16.82
CA ALA A 37 5.73 -5.67 -15.89
C ALA A 37 4.51 -5.53 -14.96
N LYS A 38 3.30 -5.82 -15.45
CA LYS A 38 2.08 -5.84 -14.60
C LYS A 38 2.11 -6.96 -13.58
N GLU A 39 2.55 -8.16 -13.97
CA GLU A 39 2.66 -9.30 -13.06
C GLU A 39 3.70 -9.04 -11.97
N ASP A 40 4.88 -8.56 -12.36
CA ASP A 40 5.96 -8.19 -11.42
C ASP A 40 5.48 -7.11 -10.44
N ALA A 41 4.82 -6.06 -10.95
CA ALA A 41 4.27 -4.99 -10.13
C ALA A 41 3.23 -5.47 -9.11
N LYS A 42 2.32 -6.37 -9.49
CA LYS A 42 1.33 -6.96 -8.57
C LYS A 42 2.01 -7.77 -7.46
N ASN A 43 2.98 -8.60 -7.83
CA ASN A 43 3.72 -9.40 -6.87
C ASN A 43 4.48 -8.51 -5.85
N ASP A 44 5.06 -7.40 -6.32
CA ASP A 44 5.74 -6.45 -5.44
C ASP A 44 4.79 -5.76 -4.47
N ILE A 45 3.61 -5.33 -4.92
CA ILE A 45 2.63 -4.70 -4.01
C ILE A 45 2.02 -5.71 -3.04
N ASP A 46 1.79 -6.96 -3.45
CA ASP A 46 1.29 -8.02 -2.58
C ASP A 46 2.25 -8.27 -1.41
N LYS A 47 3.56 -8.33 -1.69
CA LYS A 47 4.59 -8.47 -0.65
C LYS A 47 4.60 -7.29 0.32
N ARG A 48 4.50 -6.06 -0.19
CA ARG A 48 4.50 -4.85 0.65
C ARG A 48 3.25 -4.75 1.52
N VAL A 49 2.10 -5.14 0.97
CA VAL A 49 0.84 -5.22 1.71
C VAL A 49 0.90 -6.29 2.78
N GLN A 50 1.38 -7.50 2.47
CA GLN A 50 1.51 -8.56 3.45
C GLN A 50 2.44 -8.16 4.60
N ALA A 51 3.59 -7.54 4.30
CA ALA A 51 4.50 -7.06 5.35
C ALA A 51 3.83 -6.05 6.30
N LEU A 52 3.03 -5.12 5.78
CA LEU A 52 2.29 -4.18 6.63
C LEU A 52 1.18 -4.87 7.44
N ILE A 53 0.49 -5.85 6.86
CA ILE A 53 -0.50 -6.65 7.59
C ILE A 53 0.16 -7.39 8.75
N ASP A 54 1.33 -7.99 8.52
CA ASP A 54 2.10 -8.70 9.55
C ASP A 54 2.56 -7.74 10.67
N GLU A 55 3.05 -6.54 10.30
CA GLU A 55 3.40 -5.47 11.25
C GLU A 55 2.19 -5.08 12.14
N ILE A 56 0.99 -4.95 11.56
CA ILE A 56 -0.24 -4.63 12.29
C ILE A 56 -0.67 -5.78 13.21
N ASP A 57 -0.60 -7.02 12.73
CA ASP A 57 -1.02 -8.19 13.50
C ASP A 57 -0.10 -8.41 14.71
N GLN A 58 1.19 -8.14 14.59
CA GLN A 58 2.17 -8.23 15.68
C GLN A 58 2.14 -7.05 16.64
N ASN A 59 1.46 -5.95 16.31
CA ASN A 59 1.45 -4.74 17.13
C ASN A 59 0.64 -4.96 18.43
N PRO A 60 1.28 -4.92 19.63
CA PRO A 60 0.59 -5.13 20.90
C PRO A 60 -0.22 -3.90 21.37
N ASN A 61 0.05 -2.72 20.80
CA ASN A 61 -0.62 -1.46 21.17
C ASN A 61 -1.96 -1.27 20.45
N LEU A 62 -2.29 -2.15 19.50
CA LEU A 62 -3.56 -2.14 18.77
C LEU A 62 -4.51 -3.18 19.33
N THR A 63 -5.77 -2.80 19.51
CA THR A 63 -6.83 -3.75 19.82
C THR A 63 -7.18 -4.60 18.59
N ASP A 64 -7.76 -5.79 18.79
CA ASP A 64 -8.18 -6.66 17.67
C ASP A 64 -9.12 -5.95 16.68
N LYS A 65 -10.01 -5.09 17.19
CA LYS A 65 -10.90 -4.27 16.36
C LYS A 65 -10.15 -3.26 15.51
N GLU A 66 -9.13 -2.60 16.08
CA GLU A 66 -8.28 -1.67 15.33
C GLU A 66 -7.48 -2.41 14.26
N LYS A 67 -6.89 -3.57 14.60
CA LYS A 67 -6.17 -4.42 13.64
C LYS A 67 -7.06 -4.81 12.47
N GLN A 68 -8.28 -5.29 12.74
CA GLN A 68 -9.20 -5.69 11.68
C GLN A 68 -9.57 -4.52 10.77
N ALA A 69 -9.89 -3.34 11.33
CA ALA A 69 -10.23 -2.17 10.55
C ALA A 69 -9.08 -1.69 9.65
N LEU A 70 -7.83 -1.74 10.15
CA LEU A 70 -6.65 -1.39 9.36
C LEU A 70 -6.41 -2.40 8.25
N LYS A 71 -6.53 -3.71 8.51
CA LYS A 71 -6.40 -4.76 7.50
C LYS A 71 -7.46 -4.64 6.40
N ASP A 72 -8.70 -4.35 6.76
CA ASP A 72 -9.77 -4.10 5.78
C ASP A 72 -9.43 -2.90 4.89
N ARG A 73 -8.91 -1.83 5.48
CA ARG A 73 -8.47 -0.64 4.73
C ARG A 73 -7.29 -0.94 3.80
N ILE A 74 -6.32 -1.71 4.25
CA ILE A 74 -5.18 -2.14 3.44
C ILE A 74 -5.63 -3.02 2.28
N ASN A 75 -6.56 -3.94 2.50
CA ASN A 75 -7.12 -4.77 1.44
C ASN A 75 -7.87 -3.95 0.37
N GLN A 76 -8.56 -2.88 0.77
CA GLN A 76 -9.16 -1.94 -0.19
C GLN A 76 -8.10 -1.22 -1.04
N ILE A 77 -7.01 -0.77 -0.41
CA ILE A 77 -5.87 -0.15 -1.10
C ILE A 77 -5.23 -1.15 -2.08
N LEU A 78 -5.08 -2.41 -1.67
CA LEU A 78 -4.54 -3.46 -2.52
C LEU A 78 -5.39 -3.67 -3.78
N GLN A 79 -6.70 -3.79 -3.62
CA GLN A 79 -7.63 -3.93 -4.75
C GLN A 79 -7.57 -2.73 -5.70
N GLN A 80 -7.46 -1.51 -5.17
CA GLN A 80 -7.29 -0.30 -5.97
C GLN A 80 -5.97 -0.33 -6.76
N GLY A 81 -4.86 -0.72 -6.11
CA GLY A 81 -3.56 -0.87 -6.77
C GLY A 81 -3.57 -1.92 -7.88
N HIS A 82 -4.18 -3.09 -7.63
CA HIS A 82 -4.35 -4.15 -8.62
C HIS A 82 -5.14 -3.65 -9.84
N ASN A 83 -6.23 -2.92 -9.61
CA ASN A 83 -7.03 -2.33 -10.68
C ASN A 83 -6.26 -1.28 -11.47
N GLY A 84 -5.49 -0.41 -10.80
CA GLY A 84 -4.62 0.58 -11.46
C GLY A 84 -3.60 -0.09 -12.38
N ILE A 85 -2.89 -1.10 -11.88
CA ILE A 85 -1.89 -1.85 -12.67
C ILE A 85 -2.53 -2.61 -13.83
N ASN A 86 -3.71 -3.22 -13.61
CA ASN A 86 -4.45 -3.90 -14.66
C ASN A 86 -4.82 -2.96 -15.82
N ASN A 87 -5.21 -1.73 -15.51
CA ASN A 87 -5.66 -0.76 -16.50
C ASN A 87 -4.50 0.02 -17.16
N ALA A 88 -3.31 0.01 -16.58
CA ALA A 88 -2.13 0.67 -17.14
C ALA A 88 -1.82 0.17 -18.56
N MET A 89 -1.61 1.08 -19.51
CA MET A 89 -1.20 0.82 -20.88
C MET A 89 0.29 1.03 -21.10
N THR A 90 0.99 1.65 -20.16
CA THR A 90 2.45 1.85 -20.22
C THR A 90 3.14 1.46 -18.91
N LYS A 91 4.47 1.32 -18.96
CA LYS A 91 5.29 1.04 -17.76
C LYS A 91 5.27 2.22 -16.78
N GLU A 92 5.17 3.44 -17.29
CA GLU A 92 5.05 4.66 -16.50
C GLU A 92 3.75 4.68 -15.69
N GLU A 93 2.63 4.29 -16.30
CA GLU A 93 1.34 4.17 -15.61
C GLU A 93 1.36 3.07 -14.53
N ILE A 94 2.09 1.96 -14.76
CA ILE A 94 2.33 0.94 -13.73
C ILE A 94 3.09 1.54 -12.54
N GLU A 95 4.15 2.29 -12.79
CA GLU A 95 4.94 2.91 -11.72
C GLU A 95 4.16 4.00 -10.97
N GLN A 96 3.30 4.75 -11.66
CA GLN A 96 2.37 5.69 -11.00
C GLN A 96 1.39 4.96 -10.07
N ALA A 97 0.80 3.85 -10.51
CA ALA A 97 -0.09 3.05 -9.66
C ALA A 97 0.65 2.48 -8.43
N LYS A 98 1.89 2.01 -8.60
CA LYS A 98 2.75 1.56 -7.50
C LYS A 98 3.06 2.68 -6.50
N ALA A 99 3.36 3.89 -6.99
CA ALA A 99 3.66 5.04 -6.15
C ALA A 99 2.43 5.50 -5.34
N GLN A 100 1.24 5.54 -5.96
CA GLN A 100 0.00 5.87 -5.28
C GLN A 100 -0.32 4.87 -4.16
N LEU A 101 -0.18 3.56 -4.44
CA LEU A 101 -0.33 2.52 -3.41
C LEU A 101 0.72 2.67 -2.31
N ALA A 102 1.99 2.94 -2.66
CA ALA A 102 3.05 3.15 -1.68
C ALA A 102 2.72 4.28 -0.71
N GLN A 103 2.22 5.41 -1.22
CA GLN A 103 1.81 6.53 -0.39
C GLN A 103 0.64 6.15 0.51
N ALA A 104 -0.40 5.49 -0.03
CA ALA A 104 -1.56 5.09 0.76
C ALA A 104 -1.18 4.11 1.89
N LEU A 105 -0.22 3.21 1.67
CA LEU A 105 0.29 2.33 2.73
C LEU A 105 1.12 3.11 3.76
N GLN A 106 1.88 4.12 3.33
CA GLN A 106 2.63 4.99 4.24
C GLN A 106 1.67 5.78 5.14
N ASP A 107 0.58 6.31 4.59
CA ASP A 107 -0.42 7.04 5.37
C ASP A 107 -1.04 6.16 6.48
N ILE A 108 -1.20 4.85 6.23
CA ILE A 108 -1.64 3.88 7.24
C ILE A 108 -0.58 3.68 8.32
N LYS A 109 0.71 3.56 7.94
CA LYS A 109 1.82 3.47 8.91
C LYS A 109 1.87 4.69 9.81
N ASP A 110 1.74 5.87 9.24
CA ASP A 110 1.77 7.14 9.98
C ASP A 110 0.59 7.27 10.93
N LEU A 111 -0.61 6.85 10.51
CA LEU A 111 -1.80 6.82 11.36
C LEU A 111 -1.63 5.86 12.56
N VAL A 112 -1.07 4.67 12.33
CA VAL A 112 -0.78 3.72 13.41
C VAL A 112 0.20 4.32 14.40
N LYS A 113 1.29 4.93 13.90
CA LYS A 113 2.29 5.56 14.76
C LYS A 113 1.70 6.72 15.58
N ALA A 114 0.90 7.58 14.97
CA ALA A 114 0.24 8.68 15.67
C ALA A 114 -0.71 8.18 16.77
N LYS A 115 -1.42 7.06 16.55
CA LYS A 115 -2.26 6.42 17.57
C LYS A 115 -1.43 5.88 18.74
N GLU A 116 -0.29 5.26 18.47
CA GLU A 116 0.60 4.76 19.52
C GLU A 116 1.17 5.90 20.38
N ASP A 117 1.65 6.96 19.73
CA ASP A 117 2.22 8.12 20.41
C ASP A 117 1.17 8.79 21.31
N ALA A 118 -0.07 8.95 20.81
CA ALA A 118 -1.17 9.49 21.60
C ALA A 118 -1.52 8.62 22.81
N LYS A 119 -1.52 7.28 22.69
CA LYS A 119 -1.76 6.36 23.82
C LYS A 119 -0.65 6.50 24.87
N GLN A 120 0.61 6.50 24.44
CA GLN A 120 1.75 6.66 25.34
C GLN A 120 1.73 8.00 26.09
N ASP A 121 1.34 9.08 25.43
CA ASP A 121 1.27 10.40 26.07
C ASP A 121 0.11 10.51 27.06
N VAL A 122 -1.00 9.81 26.82
CA VAL A 122 -2.08 9.68 27.82
C VAL A 122 -1.61 8.84 29.00
N ASP A 123 -0.97 7.69 28.76
CA ASP A 123 -0.46 6.81 29.84
C ASP A 123 0.54 7.54 30.74
N LYS A 124 1.44 8.36 30.16
CA LYS A 124 2.37 9.21 30.93
C LYS A 124 1.63 10.23 31.79
N GLN A 125 0.60 10.88 31.25
CA GLN A 125 -0.19 11.86 32.01
C GLN A 125 -0.96 11.20 33.15
N VAL A 126 -1.53 10.03 32.91
CA VAL A 126 -2.20 9.23 33.94
C VAL A 126 -1.21 8.84 35.04
N GLN A 127 -0.02 8.36 34.67
CA GLN A 127 1.00 7.99 35.65
C GLN A 127 1.48 9.20 36.46
N ALA A 128 1.70 10.35 35.82
CA ALA A 128 2.08 11.57 36.53
C ALA A 128 1.02 12.01 37.55
N LEU A 129 -0.27 11.93 37.19
CA LEU A 129 -1.38 12.21 38.12
C LEU A 129 -1.42 11.22 39.29
N ILE A 130 -1.19 9.93 39.03
CA ILE A 130 -1.11 8.90 40.07
C ILE A 130 0.03 9.23 41.05
N ASP A 131 1.20 9.61 40.54
CA ASP A 131 2.38 9.95 41.34
C ASP A 131 2.14 11.22 42.18
N GLU A 132 1.48 12.25 41.61
CA GLU A 132 1.08 13.46 42.32
C GLU A 132 0.10 13.16 43.48
N ILE A 133 -0.89 12.30 43.24
CA ILE A 133 -1.84 11.84 44.28
C ILE A 133 -1.08 11.11 45.39
N ASP A 134 -0.13 10.25 45.04
CA ASP A 134 0.66 9.48 46.00
C ASP A 134 1.54 10.35 46.89
N GLN A 135 2.17 11.37 46.29
CA GLN A 135 3.08 12.27 46.99
C GLN A 135 2.34 13.36 47.79
N ASN A 136 1.03 13.54 47.59
CA ASN A 136 0.27 14.58 48.28
C ASN A 136 0.17 14.31 49.80
N PRO A 137 0.79 15.14 50.66
CA PRO A 137 0.79 14.93 52.11
C PRO A 137 -0.54 15.34 52.77
N ASN A 138 -1.43 16.03 52.05
CA ASN A 138 -2.73 16.46 52.57
C ASN A 138 -3.84 15.41 52.40
N LEU A 139 -3.57 14.31 51.68
CA LEU A 139 -4.52 13.22 51.49
C LEU A 139 -4.21 12.07 52.43
N THR A 140 -5.26 11.49 53.02
CA THR A 140 -5.20 10.19 53.70
C THR A 140 -5.02 9.06 52.70
N ASP A 141 -4.53 7.90 53.14
CA ASP A 141 -4.38 6.72 52.27
C ASP A 141 -5.70 6.30 51.61
N LYS A 142 -6.82 6.46 52.32
CA LYS A 142 -8.16 6.16 51.81
C LYS A 142 -8.56 7.11 50.69
N GLU A 143 -8.24 8.39 50.81
CA GLU A 143 -8.51 9.39 49.76
C GLU A 143 -7.63 9.15 48.54
N LYS A 144 -6.35 8.79 48.74
CA LYS A 144 -5.44 8.43 47.63
C LYS A 144 -5.93 7.22 46.85
N GLN A 145 -6.40 6.17 47.52
CA GLN A 145 -6.99 5.01 46.85
C GLN A 145 -8.28 5.34 46.08
N ALA A 146 -9.07 6.31 46.55
CA ALA A 146 -10.32 6.69 45.90
C ALA A 146 -10.12 7.55 44.63
N LEU A 147 -8.95 8.18 44.47
CA LEU A 147 -8.63 9.07 43.35
C LEU A 147 -7.84 8.40 42.22
N LYS A 148 -7.39 7.15 42.42
CA LYS A 148 -6.71 6.32 41.42
C LYS A 148 -7.65 5.32 40.80
#